data_AF-A0A094GG90-F1
#
_entry.id   AF-A0A094GG90-F1
#
_cell.length_a   1.000
_cell.length_b   1.000
_cell.length_c   1.000
_cell.angle_alpha   90.00
_cell.angle_beta   90.00
_cell.angle_gamma   90.00
#
_symmetry.space_group_name_H-M   'P 1'
#
loop_
_entity.id
_entity.type
_entity.pdbx_description
1 polymer ?
#
loop_
_entity_poly.entity_id
_entity_poly.type
_entity_poly.pdbx_seq_one_letter_code
_entity_poly.pdbx_strand_id
1 'polypeptide(L)'
;MSLSAREQIAKTYLEAQGNKLTDLAKAVINQNGFIDDGWLQAQCNFSGYSILTTAYQILLETPTSVLQALICGDLPKMAGHADLRRLQCDEYTAVPHSPTTRHPIIYAIYFVNKSTNEPPTVSDLYQIIPRVRQVASAAVPPNSAALRLTTALETQIMGCSPPSLLARGLVDVGYAGNGIQRLQQHYNGVSSNEVMQLYRHAATHIFGQKYCLRGFIICKLRKLGYCALAEVIFSRLTQSYISCGGGFNGVTAGFSIPSAQNLSSVAWEEIAAVRPSDIYTRNLAEDMDKMKAESTANRDVEEHWKNLPETRALQDCVIEMLPKEAREKIQGLGKAPQQQDSEGESLVRDRAADNPSQVDSSGTPVPGRPFAGSYESQDDDDDDSVEDSDAIVYRY
;
A
#
# COMPACT_ATOMS: atom_id res chain seq x y z
N MET A 1 -19.86 -8.32 14.29
CA MET A 1 -19.72 -8.64 12.86
C MET A 1 -18.23 -8.80 12.59
N SER A 2 -17.81 -9.85 11.89
CA SER A 2 -16.41 -9.96 11.44
C SER A 2 -16.13 -8.82 10.46
N LEU A 3 -14.94 -8.21 10.55
CA LEU A 3 -14.47 -7.28 9.52
C LEU A 3 -14.37 -8.03 8.19
N SER A 4 -14.69 -7.35 7.10
CA SER A 4 -14.38 -7.84 5.75
C SER A 4 -12.87 -7.94 5.55
N ALA A 5 -12.43 -8.76 4.59
CA ALA A 5 -11.01 -8.89 4.26
C ALA A 5 -10.37 -7.53 3.92
N ARG A 6 -11.09 -6.65 3.21
CA ARG A 6 -10.63 -5.31 2.86
C ARG A 6 -10.41 -4.41 4.07
N GLU A 7 -11.29 -4.51 5.06
CA GLU A 7 -11.20 -3.75 6.32
C GLU A 7 -10.08 -4.29 7.21
N GLN A 8 -9.86 -5.61 7.25
CA GLN A 8 -8.70 -6.19 7.94
C GLN A 8 -7.39 -5.68 7.34
N ILE A 9 -7.25 -5.71 6.02
CA ILE A 9 -6.05 -5.18 5.35
C ILE A 9 -5.90 -3.66 5.62
N ALA A 10 -7.01 -2.89 5.59
CA ALA A 10 -6.98 -1.46 5.93
C ALA A 10 -6.45 -1.24 7.35
N LYS A 11 -6.95 -2.03 8.31
CA LYS A 11 -6.55 -1.98 9.70
C LYS A 11 -5.05 -2.28 9.85
N THR A 12 -4.55 -3.34 9.21
CA THR A 12 -3.12 -3.67 9.18
C THR A 12 -2.29 -2.51 8.65
N TYR A 13 -2.72 -1.86 7.57
CA TYR A 13 -2.01 -0.70 7.02
C TYR A 13 -2.04 0.51 7.96
N LEU A 14 -3.16 0.80 8.62
CA LEU A 14 -3.25 1.90 9.57
C LEU A 14 -2.37 1.67 10.81
N GLU A 15 -2.36 0.45 11.34
CA GLU A 15 -1.49 0.06 12.45
C GLU A 15 -0.01 0.21 12.07
N ALA A 16 0.38 -0.31 10.91
CA ALA A 16 1.75 -0.20 10.39
C ALA A 16 2.15 1.28 10.16
N GLN A 17 1.28 2.09 9.56
CA GLN A 17 1.50 3.52 9.35
C GLN A 17 1.67 4.28 10.69
N GLY A 18 0.87 3.93 11.69
CA GLY A 18 0.96 4.48 13.05
C GLY A 18 2.35 4.28 13.65
N ASN A 19 2.93 3.10 13.44
CA ASN A 19 4.26 2.73 13.92
C ASN A 19 5.37 3.47 13.18
N LYS A 20 5.56 3.21 11.88
CA LYS A 20 6.57 3.88 11.04
C LYS A 20 6.26 3.65 9.56
N LEU A 21 6.68 4.57 8.69
CA LEU A 21 6.44 4.45 7.25
C LEU A 21 7.16 3.26 6.63
N THR A 22 8.27 2.82 7.22
CA THR A 22 8.94 1.58 6.80
C THR A 22 8.06 0.34 7.07
N ASP A 23 7.31 0.32 8.18
CA ASP A 23 6.37 -0.78 8.47
C ASP A 23 5.19 -0.75 7.50
N LEU A 24 4.67 0.45 7.16
CA LEU A 24 3.66 0.57 6.12
C LEU A 24 4.18 0.04 4.78
N ALA A 25 5.41 0.39 4.39
CA ALA A 25 6.03 -0.11 3.16
C ALA A 25 6.12 -1.65 3.17
N LYS A 26 6.59 -2.25 4.27
CA LYS A 26 6.62 -3.72 4.44
C LYS A 26 5.22 -4.32 4.33
N ALA A 27 4.25 -3.77 5.04
CA ALA A 27 2.87 -4.27 5.06
C ALA A 27 2.24 -4.24 3.66
N VAL A 28 2.49 -3.20 2.87
CA VAL A 28 1.99 -3.09 1.50
C VAL A 28 2.69 -4.07 0.55
N ILE A 29 4.01 -4.22 0.68
CA ILE A 29 4.79 -5.14 -0.17
C ILE A 29 4.40 -6.60 0.12
N ASN A 30 4.27 -6.97 1.39
CA ASN A 30 4.00 -8.33 1.82
C ASN A 30 2.51 -8.73 1.76
N GLN A 31 1.63 -7.80 1.34
CA GLN A 31 0.22 -8.12 1.19
C GLN A 31 0.00 -8.98 -0.07
N ASN A 32 -0.62 -10.14 0.12
CA ASN A 32 -0.99 -11.05 -0.98
C ASN A 32 -2.45 -10.85 -1.41
N GLY A 33 -2.80 -11.48 -2.53
CA GLY A 33 -4.16 -11.52 -3.09
C GLY A 33 -4.39 -10.48 -4.18
N PHE A 34 -3.32 -9.88 -4.71
CA PHE A 34 -3.39 -8.86 -5.76
C PHE A 34 -2.88 -9.40 -7.10
N ILE A 35 -3.38 -8.84 -8.20
CA ILE A 35 -2.97 -9.26 -9.55
C ILE A 35 -1.51 -8.91 -9.89
N ASP A 36 -0.85 -8.10 -9.05
CA ASP A 36 0.54 -7.71 -9.19
C ASP A 36 1.51 -8.55 -8.33
N ASP A 37 1.01 -9.54 -7.57
CA ASP A 37 1.80 -10.37 -6.65
C ASP A 37 3.00 -11.01 -7.35
N GLY A 38 2.80 -11.63 -8.52
CA GLY A 38 3.89 -12.28 -9.26
C GLY A 38 4.97 -11.29 -9.72
N TRP A 39 4.56 -10.10 -10.18
CA TRP A 39 5.51 -9.05 -10.58
C TRP A 39 6.28 -8.52 -9.37
N LEU A 40 5.58 -8.19 -8.27
CA LEU A 40 6.23 -7.62 -7.09
C LEU A 40 7.16 -8.63 -6.41
N GLN A 41 6.77 -9.90 -6.35
CA GLN A 41 7.62 -10.98 -5.84
C GLN A 41 8.89 -11.12 -6.67
N ALA A 42 8.80 -11.06 -8.00
CA ALA A 42 9.97 -11.08 -8.87
C ALA A 42 10.93 -9.90 -8.59
N GLN A 43 10.39 -8.69 -8.37
CA GLN A 43 11.19 -7.53 -7.99
C GLN A 43 11.85 -7.70 -6.61
N CYS A 44 11.12 -8.27 -5.64
CA CYS A 44 11.65 -8.52 -4.30
C CYS A 44 12.72 -9.61 -4.29
N ASN A 45 12.57 -10.65 -5.09
CA ASN A 45 13.58 -11.71 -5.26
C ASN A 45 14.86 -11.15 -5.88
N PHE A 46 14.74 -10.18 -6.78
CA PHE A 46 15.90 -9.53 -7.39
C PHE A 46 16.60 -8.56 -6.43
N SER A 47 15.85 -7.69 -5.73
CA SER A 47 16.45 -6.70 -4.82
C SER A 47 15.48 -6.18 -3.75
N GLY A 48 15.05 -7.07 -2.84
CA GLY A 48 14.04 -6.75 -1.82
C GLY A 48 14.36 -5.53 -0.96
N TYR A 49 15.62 -5.34 -0.55
CA TYR A 49 16.04 -4.14 0.18
C TYR A 49 15.87 -2.85 -0.63
N SER A 50 16.19 -2.87 -1.93
CA SER A 50 16.00 -1.72 -2.81
C SER A 50 14.52 -1.42 -3.04
N ILE A 51 13.69 -2.45 -3.17
CA ILE A 51 12.22 -2.30 -3.30
C ILE A 51 11.64 -1.70 -2.03
N LEU A 52 12.01 -2.20 -0.85
CA LEU A 52 11.55 -1.67 0.43
C LEU A 52 11.99 -0.21 0.62
N THR A 53 13.27 0.09 0.37
CA THR A 53 13.80 1.45 0.48
C THR A 53 13.11 2.41 -0.49
N THR A 54 12.82 1.94 -1.71
CA THR A 54 12.11 2.74 -2.72
C THR A 54 10.66 2.99 -2.31
N ALA A 55 9.94 1.96 -1.85
CA ALA A 55 8.59 2.11 -1.34
C ALA A 55 8.53 3.11 -0.17
N TYR A 56 9.45 3.00 0.78
CA TYR A 56 9.59 3.98 1.87
C TYR A 56 9.80 5.41 1.35
N GLN A 57 10.71 5.61 0.39
CA GLN A 57 10.96 6.93 -0.21
C GLN A 57 9.75 7.49 -0.97
N ILE A 58 8.95 6.64 -1.62
CA ILE A 58 7.69 7.04 -2.25
C ILE A 58 6.70 7.52 -1.18
N LEU A 59 6.53 6.77 -0.10
CA LEU A 59 5.60 7.12 0.98
C LEU A 59 6.00 8.42 1.70
N LEU A 60 7.29 8.72 1.81
CA LEU A 60 7.77 9.99 2.36
C LEU A 60 7.26 11.21 1.56
N GLU A 61 7.05 11.11 0.26
CA GLU A 61 6.54 12.23 -0.57
C GLU A 61 5.00 12.42 -0.45
N THR A 62 4.29 11.61 0.33
CA THR A 62 2.85 11.75 0.54
C THR A 62 2.53 12.16 1.98
N PRO A 63 1.72 13.22 2.21
CA PRO A 63 1.32 13.62 3.55
C PRO A 63 0.66 12.48 4.32
N THR A 64 0.99 12.33 5.61
CA THR A 64 0.42 11.31 6.50
C THR A 64 -1.11 11.29 6.48
N SER A 65 -1.75 12.46 6.50
CA SER A 65 -3.21 12.56 6.43
C SER A 65 -3.78 12.01 5.12
N VAL A 66 -3.04 12.17 4.01
CA VAL A 66 -3.43 11.65 2.68
C VAL A 66 -3.23 10.13 2.63
N LEU A 67 -2.15 9.59 3.19
CA LEU A 67 -1.95 8.14 3.32
C LEU A 67 -3.10 7.48 4.09
N GLN A 68 -3.48 8.03 5.24
CA GLN A 68 -4.62 7.54 6.03
C GLN A 68 -5.92 7.60 5.23
N ALA A 69 -6.17 8.70 4.52
CA ALA A 69 -7.35 8.86 3.67
C ALA A 69 -7.41 7.86 2.52
N LEU A 70 -6.26 7.51 1.93
CA LEU A 70 -6.16 6.50 0.88
C LEU A 70 -6.47 5.10 1.42
N ILE A 71 -5.93 4.77 2.60
CA ILE A 71 -6.19 3.48 3.27
C ILE A 71 -7.66 3.35 3.65
N CYS A 72 -8.28 4.41 4.19
CA CYS A 72 -9.68 4.42 4.59
C CYS A 72 -10.66 4.62 3.41
N GLY A 73 -10.18 5.10 2.26
CA GLY A 73 -11.01 5.53 1.12
C GLY A 73 -11.80 6.82 1.37
N ASP A 74 -11.33 7.66 2.29
CA ASP A 74 -11.95 8.94 2.66
C ASP A 74 -11.31 10.15 1.96
N LEU A 75 -10.38 9.92 1.02
CA LEU A 75 -9.71 10.99 0.28
C LEU A 75 -10.67 12.03 -0.32
N PRO A 76 -11.83 11.65 -0.91
CA PRO A 76 -12.80 12.63 -1.40
C PRO A 76 -13.36 13.56 -0.32
N LYS A 77 -13.59 13.07 0.90
CA LYS A 77 -14.06 13.92 2.02
C LYS A 77 -13.00 14.94 2.44
N MET A 78 -11.73 14.64 2.18
CA MET A 78 -10.58 15.50 2.50
C MET A 78 -10.25 16.55 1.44
N ALA A 79 -11.07 16.76 0.41
CA ALA A 79 -10.77 17.74 -0.64
C ALA A 79 -10.57 19.19 -0.13
N GLY A 80 -11.14 19.53 1.03
CA GLY A 80 -10.92 20.81 1.69
C GLY A 80 -9.70 20.86 2.63
N HIS A 81 -9.01 19.75 2.83
CA HIS A 81 -7.85 19.65 3.74
C HIS A 81 -6.62 20.32 3.12
N ALA A 82 -5.81 20.99 3.96
CA ALA A 82 -4.65 21.75 3.49
C ALA A 82 -3.61 20.88 2.78
N ASP A 83 -3.27 19.72 3.37
CA ASP A 83 -2.31 18.79 2.77
C ASP A 83 -2.76 18.31 1.38
N LEU A 84 -4.04 17.95 1.21
CA LEU A 84 -4.52 17.47 -0.09
C LEU A 84 -4.58 18.60 -1.13
N ARG A 85 -5.05 19.80 -0.73
CA ARG A 85 -5.07 20.97 -1.63
C ARG A 85 -3.68 21.30 -2.13
N ARG A 86 -2.67 21.21 -1.26
CA ARG A 86 -1.27 21.44 -1.63
C ARG A 86 -0.80 20.51 -2.75
N LEU A 87 -1.18 19.24 -2.71
CA LEU A 87 -0.85 18.29 -3.78
C LEU A 87 -1.55 18.62 -5.11
N GLN A 88 -2.67 19.35 -5.07
CA GLN A 88 -3.40 19.76 -6.27
C GLN A 88 -2.88 21.07 -6.89
N CYS A 89 -1.95 21.77 -6.22
CA CYS A 89 -1.41 23.04 -6.72
C CYS A 89 -0.46 22.81 -7.91
N ASP A 90 -0.50 23.70 -8.89
CA ASP A 90 0.37 23.65 -10.07
C ASP A 90 1.86 23.69 -9.68
N GLU A 91 2.20 24.45 -8.63
CA GLU A 91 3.55 24.58 -8.09
C GLU A 91 4.08 23.26 -7.52
N TYR A 92 3.21 22.38 -7.02
CA TYR A 92 3.63 21.09 -6.47
C TYR A 92 4.24 20.18 -7.54
N THR A 93 3.68 20.22 -8.76
CA THR A 93 4.10 19.40 -9.90
C THR A 93 5.05 20.12 -10.86
N ALA A 94 5.30 21.42 -10.67
CA ALA A 94 6.21 22.20 -11.49
C ALA A 94 7.68 21.83 -11.24
N VAL A 95 8.50 21.90 -12.30
CA VAL A 95 9.96 21.87 -12.22
C VAL A 95 10.46 23.31 -12.41
N PRO A 96 10.95 24.00 -11.36
CA PRO A 96 11.14 25.46 -11.39
C PRO A 96 12.04 26.00 -12.51
N HIS A 97 13.03 25.22 -12.95
CA HIS A 97 13.99 25.62 -13.98
C HIS A 97 13.61 25.16 -15.39
N SER A 98 12.45 24.52 -15.56
CA SER A 98 12.04 23.89 -16.81
C SER A 98 10.54 24.03 -17.00
N PRO A 99 10.05 25.10 -17.67
CA PRO A 99 8.63 25.43 -17.74
C PRO A 99 7.79 24.36 -18.47
N THR A 100 8.45 23.55 -19.30
CA THR A 100 7.85 22.45 -20.07
C THR A 100 7.90 21.11 -19.31
N THR A 101 8.83 20.94 -18.38
CA THR A 101 8.98 19.70 -17.61
C THR A 101 8.08 19.75 -16.39
N ARG A 102 7.32 18.67 -16.19
CA ARG A 102 6.51 18.45 -14.99
C ARG A 102 7.00 17.20 -14.28
N HIS A 103 6.89 17.20 -12.96
CA HIS A 103 7.05 15.97 -12.21
C HIS A 103 5.98 14.97 -12.66
N PRO A 104 6.37 13.72 -12.97
CA PRO A 104 5.40 12.65 -13.04
C PRO A 104 4.71 12.45 -11.70
N ILE A 105 3.47 11.98 -11.73
CA ILE A 105 2.64 11.84 -10.55
C ILE A 105 1.92 10.50 -10.51
N ILE A 106 1.47 10.16 -9.31
CA ILE A 106 0.39 9.19 -9.09
C ILE A 106 -0.88 9.96 -8.76
N TYR A 107 -1.99 9.53 -9.36
CA TYR A 107 -3.33 10.04 -9.08
C TYR A 107 -4.26 8.93 -8.59
N ALA A 108 -5.32 9.33 -7.89
CA ALA A 108 -6.43 8.47 -7.52
C ALA A 108 -7.76 9.11 -7.95
N ILE A 109 -8.64 8.35 -8.60
CA ILE A 109 -9.97 8.79 -9.04
C ILE A 109 -11.04 7.96 -8.34
N TYR A 110 -11.87 8.63 -7.57
CA TYR A 110 -12.97 8.01 -6.84
C TYR A 110 -14.29 8.20 -7.55
N PHE A 111 -15.13 7.16 -7.48
CA PHE A 111 -16.53 7.25 -7.87
C PHE A 111 -17.38 7.62 -6.64
N VAL A 112 -17.95 8.83 -6.63
CA VAL A 112 -18.58 9.43 -5.43
C VAL A 112 -19.86 10.18 -5.74
N ASN A 113 -20.71 10.35 -4.73
CA ASN A 113 -21.82 11.26 -4.76
C ASN A 113 -21.30 12.69 -4.95
N LYS A 114 -21.81 13.39 -5.97
CA LYS A 114 -21.35 14.72 -6.38
C LYS A 114 -21.54 15.77 -5.27
N SER A 115 -22.55 15.62 -4.42
CA SER A 115 -22.88 16.58 -3.37
C SER A 115 -22.18 16.29 -2.05
N THR A 116 -22.09 15.03 -1.64
CA THR A 116 -21.55 14.64 -0.32
C THR A 116 -20.08 14.19 -0.38
N ASN A 117 -19.56 13.90 -1.57
CA ASN A 117 -18.27 13.23 -1.78
C ASN A 117 -18.16 11.86 -1.12
N GLU A 118 -19.29 11.23 -0.77
CA GLU A 118 -19.31 9.90 -0.21
C GLU A 118 -19.36 8.83 -1.32
N PRO A 119 -18.86 7.62 -1.07
CA PRO A 119 -19.06 6.49 -1.98
C PRO A 119 -20.55 6.17 -2.19
N PRO A 120 -20.90 5.39 -3.23
CA PRO A 120 -22.25 4.86 -3.37
C PRO A 120 -22.67 4.04 -2.15
N THR A 121 -23.97 4.11 -1.82
CA THR A 121 -24.54 3.17 -0.84
C THR A 121 -24.64 1.76 -1.43
N VAL A 122 -24.75 0.75 -0.57
CA VAL A 122 -25.03 -0.64 -0.99
C VAL A 122 -26.33 -0.71 -1.81
N SER A 123 -27.36 0.06 -1.42
CA SER A 123 -28.62 0.17 -2.16
C SER A 123 -28.45 0.75 -3.56
N ASP A 124 -27.57 1.75 -3.73
CA ASP A 124 -27.26 2.30 -5.05
C ASP A 124 -26.52 1.27 -5.91
N LEU A 125 -25.58 0.52 -5.32
CA LEU A 125 -24.82 -0.52 -6.02
C LEU A 125 -25.69 -1.67 -6.51
N TYR A 126 -26.71 -2.08 -5.75
CA TYR A 126 -27.68 -3.10 -6.22
C TYR A 126 -28.43 -2.68 -7.50
N GLN A 127 -28.51 -1.38 -7.81
CA GLN A 127 -29.10 -0.89 -9.05
C GLN A 127 -28.04 -0.72 -10.15
N ILE A 128 -26.84 -0.22 -9.80
CA ILE A 128 -25.74 0.00 -10.75
C ILE A 128 -25.22 -1.32 -11.32
N ILE A 129 -25.01 -2.33 -10.48
CA ILE A 129 -24.37 -3.58 -10.86
C ILE A 129 -25.12 -4.32 -11.99
N PRO A 130 -26.45 -4.55 -11.90
CA PRO A 130 -27.19 -5.19 -13.00
C PRO A 130 -27.08 -4.44 -14.32
N ARG A 131 -27.06 -3.10 -14.27
CA ARG A 131 -26.92 -2.27 -15.48
C ARG A 131 -25.53 -2.38 -16.09
N VAL A 132 -24.48 -2.31 -15.26
CA VAL A 132 -23.09 -2.52 -15.72
C VAL A 132 -22.96 -3.90 -16.33
N ARG A 133 -23.46 -4.95 -15.67
CA ARG A 133 -23.44 -6.33 -16.16
C ARG A 133 -24.12 -6.45 -17.53
N GLN A 134 -25.33 -5.91 -17.68
CA GLN A 134 -26.05 -5.93 -18.95
C GLN A 134 -25.23 -5.30 -20.09
N VAL A 135 -24.68 -4.10 -19.87
CA VAL A 135 -23.90 -3.39 -20.90
C VAL A 135 -22.59 -4.12 -21.19
N ALA A 136 -21.88 -4.58 -20.16
CA ALA A 136 -20.62 -5.31 -20.30
C ALA A 136 -20.79 -6.65 -21.03
N SER A 137 -21.87 -7.37 -20.77
CA SER A 137 -22.21 -8.63 -21.47
C SER A 137 -22.63 -8.42 -22.92
N ALA A 138 -23.23 -7.28 -23.25
CA ALA A 138 -23.68 -6.95 -24.61
C ALA A 138 -22.56 -6.40 -25.50
N ALA A 139 -21.41 -6.02 -24.92
CA ALA A 139 -20.23 -5.59 -25.68
C ALA A 139 -19.65 -6.74 -26.52
N VAL A 140 -18.99 -6.41 -27.63
CA VAL A 140 -18.37 -7.38 -28.53
C VAL A 140 -16.89 -6.98 -28.74
N PRO A 141 -15.93 -7.66 -28.09
CA PRO A 141 -16.12 -8.75 -27.12
C PRO A 141 -16.70 -8.26 -25.77
N PRO A 142 -17.26 -9.16 -24.94
CA PRO A 142 -17.75 -8.80 -23.62
C PRO A 142 -16.65 -8.19 -22.75
N ASN A 143 -16.98 -7.16 -21.98
CA ASN A 143 -16.01 -6.51 -21.08
C ASN A 143 -15.80 -7.36 -19.82
N SER A 144 -14.87 -8.32 -19.89
CA SER A 144 -14.59 -9.28 -18.82
C SER A 144 -14.13 -8.61 -17.51
N ALA A 145 -13.39 -7.50 -17.59
CA ALA A 145 -12.93 -6.75 -16.42
C ALA A 145 -14.10 -6.15 -15.64
N ALA A 146 -15.08 -5.55 -16.33
CA ALA A 146 -16.28 -5.03 -15.71
C ALA A 146 -17.12 -6.15 -15.08
N LEU A 147 -17.28 -7.29 -15.78
CA LEU A 147 -17.99 -8.46 -15.25
C LEU A 147 -17.33 -8.99 -13.97
N ARG A 148 -15.99 -9.14 -13.95
CA ARG A 148 -15.24 -9.54 -12.76
C ARG A 148 -15.47 -8.58 -11.59
N LEU A 149 -15.41 -7.27 -11.82
CA LEU A 149 -15.68 -6.28 -10.78
C LEU A 149 -17.12 -6.39 -10.25
N THR A 150 -18.12 -6.59 -11.12
CA THR A 150 -19.51 -6.76 -10.67
C THR A 150 -19.67 -7.95 -9.73
N THR A 151 -19.07 -9.10 -10.07
CA THR A 151 -19.12 -10.32 -9.24
C THR A 151 -18.39 -10.13 -7.90
N ALA A 152 -17.22 -9.49 -7.92
CA ALA A 152 -16.46 -9.21 -6.70
C ALA A 152 -17.23 -8.25 -5.78
N LEU A 153 -17.86 -7.22 -6.33
CA LEU A 153 -18.67 -6.27 -5.56
C LEU A 153 -19.93 -6.90 -4.97
N GLU A 154 -20.64 -7.75 -5.70
CA GLU A 154 -21.81 -8.46 -5.15
C GLU A 154 -21.42 -9.33 -3.96
N THR A 155 -20.31 -10.07 -4.07
CA THR A 155 -19.75 -10.84 -2.95
C THR A 155 -19.41 -9.93 -1.78
N GLN A 156 -18.79 -8.77 -2.04
CA GLN A 156 -18.38 -7.83 -0.99
C GLN A 156 -19.58 -7.23 -0.23
N ILE A 157 -20.66 -6.85 -0.94
CA ILE A 157 -21.81 -6.18 -0.33
C ILE A 157 -22.87 -7.16 0.21
N MET A 158 -22.66 -8.47 0.04
CA MET A 158 -23.57 -9.50 0.53
C MET A 158 -23.68 -9.44 2.06
N GLY A 159 -24.90 -9.25 2.56
CA GLY A 159 -25.16 -9.13 4.00
C GLY A 159 -24.90 -7.73 4.59
N CYS A 160 -24.42 -6.77 3.79
CA CYS A 160 -24.30 -5.37 4.22
C CYS A 160 -25.68 -4.70 4.29
N SER A 161 -25.80 -3.67 5.14
CA SER A 161 -27.03 -2.89 5.25
C SER A 161 -27.23 -2.02 4.00
N PRO A 162 -28.39 -2.04 3.31
CA PRO A 162 -28.62 -1.23 2.11
C PRO A 162 -28.28 0.27 2.22
N PRO A 163 -28.60 1.00 3.31
CA PRO A 163 -28.22 2.41 3.46
C PRO A 163 -26.74 2.64 3.77
N SER A 164 -25.95 1.60 4.07
CA SER A 164 -24.53 1.75 4.39
C SER A 164 -23.72 2.15 3.15
N LEU A 165 -22.70 2.98 3.34
CA LEU A 165 -21.75 3.36 2.30
C LEU A 165 -20.86 2.15 1.95
N LEU A 166 -20.46 2.03 0.69
CA LEU A 166 -19.42 1.08 0.31
C LEU A 166 -18.13 1.43 1.04
N ALA A 167 -17.68 0.53 1.92
CA ALA A 167 -16.42 0.68 2.65
C ALA A 167 -15.27 0.94 1.65
N ARG A 168 -14.52 2.03 1.90
CA ARG A 168 -13.38 2.50 1.11
C ARG A 168 -13.68 2.98 -0.32
N GLY A 169 -14.94 2.86 -0.77
CA GLY A 169 -15.38 3.26 -2.09
C GLY A 169 -14.79 2.45 -3.25
N LEU A 170 -15.03 2.97 -4.46
CA LEU A 170 -14.45 2.49 -5.73
C LEU A 170 -13.45 3.52 -6.23
N VAL A 171 -12.23 3.07 -6.50
CA VAL A 171 -11.10 3.92 -6.84
C VAL A 171 -10.29 3.36 -8.01
N ASP A 172 -9.85 4.24 -8.91
CA ASP A 172 -8.83 3.97 -9.92
C ASP A 172 -7.54 4.66 -9.46
N VAL A 173 -6.42 3.96 -9.46
CA VAL A 173 -5.09 4.54 -9.20
C VAL A 173 -4.27 4.43 -10.46
N GLY A 174 -3.62 5.52 -10.84
CA GLY A 174 -2.84 5.52 -12.08
C GLY A 174 -1.62 6.44 -12.05
N TYR A 175 -0.72 6.18 -12.99
CA TYR A 175 0.44 7.02 -13.28
C TYR A 175 0.18 8.05 -14.40
N ALA A 176 0.77 9.24 -14.28
CA ALA A 176 0.75 10.24 -15.35
C ALA A 176 2.02 11.11 -15.39
N GLY A 177 2.51 11.44 -16.59
CA GLY A 177 3.51 12.50 -16.78
C GLY A 177 2.97 13.91 -16.54
N ASN A 178 1.68 14.15 -16.79
CA ASN A 178 0.98 15.38 -16.46
C ASN A 178 -0.36 15.07 -15.78
N GLY A 179 -0.40 15.20 -14.45
CA GLY A 179 -1.56 14.82 -13.65
C GLY A 179 -2.82 15.61 -13.97
N ILE A 180 -2.73 16.93 -14.11
CA ILE A 180 -3.90 17.80 -14.33
C ILE A 180 -4.57 17.47 -15.65
N GLN A 181 -3.77 17.38 -16.72
CA GLN A 181 -4.28 16.98 -18.03
C GLN A 181 -4.90 15.58 -17.98
N ARG A 182 -4.25 14.64 -17.27
CA ARG A 182 -4.77 13.28 -17.13
C ARG A 182 -6.11 13.22 -16.40
N LEU A 183 -6.26 13.98 -15.32
CA LEU A 183 -7.54 14.06 -14.60
C LEU A 183 -8.66 14.63 -15.48
N GLN A 184 -8.37 15.67 -16.27
CA GLN A 184 -9.33 16.22 -17.25
C GLN A 184 -9.73 15.20 -18.32
N GLN A 185 -8.77 14.43 -18.83
CA GLN A 185 -9.05 13.33 -19.77
C GLN A 185 -10.04 12.33 -19.17
N HIS A 186 -9.84 11.88 -17.94
CA HIS A 186 -10.79 10.98 -17.26
C HIS A 186 -12.17 11.60 -17.04
N TYR A 187 -12.26 12.88 -16.68
CA TYR A 187 -13.55 13.56 -16.53
C TYR A 187 -14.32 13.65 -17.85
N ASN A 188 -13.61 13.78 -18.97
CA ASN A 188 -14.17 13.84 -20.31
C ASN A 188 -14.35 12.44 -20.94
N GLY A 189 -13.97 11.36 -20.25
CA GLY A 189 -14.04 10.00 -20.78
C GLY A 189 -13.02 9.70 -21.88
N VAL A 190 -12.01 10.55 -22.08
CA VAL A 190 -10.97 10.39 -23.09
C VAL A 190 -9.81 9.59 -22.51
N SER A 191 -9.38 8.51 -23.18
CA SER A 191 -8.26 7.67 -22.71
C SER A 191 -8.43 7.18 -21.25
N SER A 192 -9.67 7.02 -20.81
CA SER A 192 -9.99 6.62 -19.44
C SER A 192 -10.06 5.09 -19.30
N ASN A 193 -9.91 4.61 -18.07
CA ASN A 193 -10.33 3.26 -17.69
C ASN A 193 -11.80 3.03 -18.09
N GLU A 194 -12.04 2.03 -18.94
CA GLU A 194 -13.36 1.72 -19.49
C GLU A 194 -14.34 1.23 -18.42
N VAL A 195 -13.88 0.39 -17.48
CA VAL A 195 -14.70 -0.14 -16.38
C VAL A 195 -15.23 1.02 -15.53
N MET A 196 -14.37 1.97 -15.18
CA MET A 196 -14.76 3.17 -14.44
C MET A 196 -15.84 3.98 -15.16
N GLN A 197 -15.73 4.14 -16.49
CA GLN A 197 -16.74 4.87 -17.28
C GLN A 197 -18.05 4.09 -17.39
N LEU A 198 -18.03 2.75 -17.47
CA LEU A 198 -19.24 1.92 -17.45
C LEU A 198 -20.04 2.13 -16.15
N TYR A 199 -19.37 2.17 -14.99
CA TYR A 199 -20.02 2.46 -13.71
C TYR A 199 -20.59 3.87 -13.66
N ARG A 200 -19.84 4.87 -14.14
CA ARG A 200 -20.32 6.26 -14.25
C ARG A 200 -21.55 6.36 -15.14
N HIS A 201 -21.55 5.72 -16.31
CA HIS A 201 -22.67 5.74 -17.26
C HIS A 201 -23.90 5.03 -16.70
N ALA A 202 -23.72 3.86 -16.07
CA ALA A 202 -24.81 3.14 -15.42
C ALA A 202 -25.46 3.99 -14.32
N ALA A 203 -24.66 4.59 -13.43
CA ALA A 203 -25.18 5.48 -12.40
C ALA A 203 -25.83 6.75 -12.97
N THR A 204 -25.29 7.30 -14.06
CA THR A 204 -25.89 8.44 -14.75
C THR A 204 -27.27 8.09 -15.31
N HIS A 205 -27.41 6.90 -15.86
CA HIS A 205 -28.68 6.40 -16.38
C HIS A 205 -29.73 6.19 -15.29
N ILE A 206 -29.33 5.68 -14.12
CA ILE A 206 -30.26 5.34 -13.03
C ILE A 206 -30.59 6.56 -12.16
N PHE A 207 -29.59 7.37 -11.82
CA PHE A 207 -29.69 8.43 -10.81
C PHE A 207 -29.47 9.85 -11.37
N GLY A 208 -29.33 9.99 -12.69
CA GLY A 208 -28.93 11.26 -13.30
C GLY A 208 -27.54 11.70 -12.81
N GLN A 209 -27.37 12.98 -12.49
CA GLN A 209 -26.06 13.54 -12.11
C GLN A 209 -25.72 13.37 -10.61
N LYS A 210 -26.30 12.37 -9.92
CA LYS A 210 -26.05 12.09 -8.50
C LYS A 210 -24.58 11.71 -8.24
N TYR A 211 -23.99 10.92 -9.14
CA TYR A 211 -22.64 10.39 -9.00
C TYR A 211 -21.68 11.00 -10.03
N CYS A 212 -20.42 11.21 -9.64
CA CYS A 212 -19.36 11.69 -10.52
C CYS A 212 -18.01 11.02 -10.21
N LEU A 213 -17.05 11.25 -11.10
CA LEU A 213 -15.65 10.90 -10.87
C LEU A 213 -14.93 12.09 -10.24
N ARG A 214 -14.10 11.82 -9.23
CA ARG A 214 -13.32 12.85 -8.54
C ARG A 214 -11.88 12.40 -8.36
N GLY A 215 -11.00 13.06 -9.09
CA GLY A 215 -9.57 12.76 -9.18
C GLY A 215 -8.72 13.66 -8.29
N PHE A 216 -7.63 13.09 -7.78
CA PHE A 216 -6.67 13.75 -6.91
C PHE A 216 -5.25 13.34 -7.27
N ILE A 217 -4.34 14.30 -7.33
CA ILE A 217 -2.89 14.02 -7.32
C ILE A 217 -2.51 13.64 -5.88
N ILE A 218 -1.81 12.50 -5.72
CA ILE A 218 -1.50 11.95 -4.38
C ILE A 218 0.00 11.80 -4.10
N CYS A 219 0.83 11.74 -5.13
CA CYS A 219 2.28 11.66 -5.00
C CYS A 219 2.92 12.26 -6.26
N LYS A 220 4.04 12.95 -6.10
CA LYS A 220 4.92 13.28 -7.22
C LYS A 220 6.15 12.38 -7.20
N LEU A 221 6.75 12.17 -8.35
CA LEU A 221 7.83 11.22 -8.54
C LEU A 221 9.10 11.95 -8.99
N ARG A 222 10.24 11.47 -8.50
CA ARG A 222 11.55 12.11 -8.69
C ARG A 222 12.56 11.23 -9.42
N LYS A 223 12.24 9.95 -9.64
CA LYS A 223 13.10 8.99 -10.33
C LYS A 223 12.26 8.07 -11.19
N LEU A 224 12.79 7.70 -12.36
CA LEU A 224 12.15 6.76 -13.28
C LEU A 224 11.83 5.42 -12.59
N GLY A 225 12.78 4.88 -11.83
CA GLY A 225 12.60 3.61 -11.10
C GLY A 225 11.49 3.62 -10.05
N TYR A 226 10.98 4.80 -9.67
CA TYR A 226 9.87 4.90 -8.72
C TYR A 226 8.51 4.76 -9.40
N CYS A 227 8.39 5.05 -10.70
CA CYS A 227 7.08 5.20 -11.34
C CYS A 227 6.24 3.92 -11.27
N ALA A 228 6.81 2.79 -11.69
CA ALA A 228 6.10 1.52 -11.69
C ALA A 228 5.74 1.07 -10.27
N LEU A 229 6.72 1.11 -9.36
CA LEU A 229 6.51 0.69 -7.98
C LEU A 229 5.51 1.61 -7.25
N ALA A 230 5.54 2.92 -7.48
CA ALA A 230 4.61 3.84 -6.86
C ALA A 230 3.15 3.55 -7.25
N GLU A 231 2.90 3.27 -8.53
CA GLU A 231 1.56 2.90 -8.99
C GLU A 231 1.08 1.61 -8.29
N VAL A 232 1.97 0.61 -8.13
CA VAL A 232 1.71 -0.62 -7.37
C VAL A 232 1.40 -0.34 -5.90
N ILE A 233 2.27 0.41 -5.21
CA ILE A 233 2.12 0.73 -3.79
C ILE A 233 0.79 1.43 -3.53
N PHE A 234 0.43 2.46 -4.32
CA PHE A 234 -0.82 3.17 -4.12
C PHE A 234 -2.05 2.36 -4.56
N SER A 235 -1.94 1.50 -5.57
CA SER A 235 -3.02 0.58 -5.96
C SER A 235 -3.33 -0.42 -4.84
N ARG A 236 -2.30 -0.98 -4.19
CA ARG A 236 -2.44 -1.87 -3.04
C ARG A 236 -2.97 -1.14 -1.80
N LEU A 237 -2.41 0.03 -1.47
CA LEU A 237 -2.87 0.86 -0.34
C LEU A 237 -4.35 1.16 -0.41
N THR A 238 -4.85 1.49 -1.60
CA THR A 238 -6.27 1.81 -1.85
C THR A 238 -7.13 0.58 -2.12
N GLN A 239 -6.50 -0.57 -2.41
CA GLN A 239 -7.12 -1.79 -2.92
C GLN A 239 -7.94 -1.52 -4.19
N SER A 240 -7.35 -0.79 -5.14
CA SER A 240 -8.01 -0.34 -6.37
C SER A 240 -8.25 -1.46 -7.41
N TYR A 241 -7.75 -2.68 -7.18
CA TYR A 241 -7.87 -3.78 -8.13
C TYR A 241 -9.29 -4.34 -8.22
N ILE A 242 -9.71 -4.69 -9.44
CA ILE A 242 -11.01 -5.33 -9.69
C ILE A 242 -11.14 -6.69 -8.97
N SER A 243 -10.02 -7.40 -8.78
CA SER A 243 -9.98 -8.72 -8.12
C SER A 243 -10.42 -8.65 -6.65
N CYS A 244 -10.23 -7.51 -6.01
CA CYS A 244 -10.60 -7.29 -4.61
C CYS A 244 -11.97 -6.64 -4.45
N GLY A 245 -12.70 -6.39 -5.56
CA GLY A 245 -13.96 -5.63 -5.55
C GLY A 245 -13.80 -4.17 -5.15
N GLY A 246 -12.57 -3.66 -5.09
CA GLY A 246 -12.26 -2.38 -4.44
C GLY A 246 -12.03 -1.19 -5.34
N GLY A 247 -11.97 -1.40 -6.65
CA GLY A 247 -11.73 -0.33 -7.58
C GLY A 247 -11.76 -0.75 -9.04
N PHE A 248 -11.16 0.08 -9.89
CA PHE A 248 -11.26 -0.04 -11.34
C PHE A 248 -10.00 -0.59 -12.01
N ASN A 249 -8.90 -0.79 -11.28
CA ASN A 249 -7.63 -1.27 -11.85
C ASN A 249 -7.80 -2.73 -12.33
N GLY A 250 -7.94 -2.90 -13.64
CA GLY A 250 -8.14 -4.20 -14.28
C GLY A 250 -6.85 -4.91 -14.69
N VAL A 251 -5.73 -4.19 -14.68
CA VAL A 251 -4.40 -4.64 -15.10
C VAL A 251 -3.39 -4.35 -13.99
N THR A 252 -2.29 -5.10 -13.98
CA THR A 252 -1.17 -4.92 -13.07
C THR A 252 -0.64 -3.49 -13.16
N ALA A 253 -0.64 -2.79 -12.03
CA ALA A 253 -0.08 -1.44 -11.95
C ALA A 253 1.43 -1.46 -12.28
N GLY A 254 1.94 -0.33 -12.78
CA GLY A 254 3.34 -0.14 -13.14
C GLY A 254 3.74 -0.69 -14.50
N PHE A 255 2.85 -1.40 -15.20
CA PHE A 255 3.13 -1.95 -16.53
C PHE A 255 3.19 -0.87 -17.63
N SER A 256 2.38 0.19 -17.50
CA SER A 256 2.28 1.25 -18.52
C SER A 256 2.75 2.59 -17.98
N ILE A 257 4.06 2.83 -18.12
CA ILE A 257 4.69 4.12 -17.80
C ILE A 257 5.37 4.81 -19.01
N PRO A 258 4.79 4.78 -20.23
CA PRO A 258 5.46 5.28 -21.43
C PRO A 258 5.79 6.78 -21.33
N SER A 259 4.94 7.58 -20.66
CA SER A 259 5.25 8.99 -20.45
C SER A 259 6.46 9.22 -19.53
N ALA A 260 6.81 8.28 -18.65
CA ALA A 260 8.05 8.32 -17.87
C ALA A 260 9.27 7.99 -18.74
N GLN A 261 9.13 6.96 -19.56
CA GLN A 261 10.18 6.44 -20.45
C GLN A 261 10.53 7.42 -21.57
N ASN A 262 9.56 8.24 -22.00
CA ASN A 262 9.74 9.26 -23.02
C ASN A 262 10.40 10.55 -22.50
N LEU A 263 10.61 10.70 -21.18
CA LEU A 263 11.38 11.81 -20.64
C LEU A 263 12.87 11.61 -20.94
N SER A 264 13.54 12.67 -21.39
CA SER A 264 14.98 12.64 -21.62
C SER A 264 15.75 12.49 -20.30
N SER A 265 17.00 12.01 -20.36
CA SER A 265 17.88 11.97 -19.20
C SER A 265 18.03 13.35 -18.55
N VAL A 266 18.12 14.40 -19.37
CA VAL A 266 18.19 15.80 -18.90
C VAL A 266 16.93 16.17 -18.11
N ALA A 267 15.73 15.80 -18.58
CA ALA A 267 14.49 16.06 -17.84
C ALA A 267 14.46 15.32 -16.50
N TRP A 268 14.96 14.09 -16.44
CA TRP A 268 15.08 13.35 -15.18
C TRP A 268 16.11 13.95 -14.22
N GLU A 269 17.23 14.48 -14.73
CA GLU A 269 18.22 15.22 -13.94
C GLU A 269 17.62 16.51 -13.38
N GLU A 270 16.87 17.27 -14.19
CA GLU A 270 16.14 18.47 -13.75
C GLU A 270 15.14 18.14 -12.63
N ILE A 271 14.36 17.07 -12.81
CA ILE A 271 13.42 16.56 -11.80
C ILE A 271 14.13 16.15 -10.51
N ALA A 272 15.27 15.45 -10.62
CA ALA A 272 16.04 14.99 -9.47
C ALA A 272 16.70 16.16 -8.71
N ALA A 273 17.11 17.21 -9.43
CA ALA A 273 17.74 18.42 -8.89
C ALA A 273 16.76 19.29 -8.08
N VAL A 274 15.44 19.16 -8.31
CA VAL A 274 14.43 19.82 -7.46
C VAL A 274 14.62 19.34 -6.02
N ARG A 275 14.69 20.29 -5.08
CA ARG A 275 14.82 19.96 -3.64
C ARG A 275 13.67 19.05 -3.18
N PRO A 276 13.92 18.13 -2.22
CA PRO A 276 12.84 17.40 -1.58
C PRO A 276 11.73 18.33 -1.10
N SER A 277 10.49 17.86 -1.18
CA SER A 277 9.36 18.61 -0.65
C SER A 277 9.50 18.76 0.86
N ASP A 278 8.88 19.79 1.44
CA ASP A 278 8.77 19.89 2.89
C ASP A 278 7.88 18.79 3.48
N ILE A 279 6.96 18.22 2.70
CA ILE A 279 6.23 16.98 3.03
C ILE A 279 7.25 15.86 3.29
N TYR A 280 8.17 15.63 2.35
CA TYR A 280 9.25 14.65 2.49
C TYR A 280 10.12 14.92 3.71
N THR A 281 10.61 16.15 3.88
CA THR A 281 11.50 16.48 5.00
C THR A 281 10.79 16.33 6.35
N ARG A 282 9.53 16.75 6.46
CA ARG A 282 8.71 16.58 7.67
C ARG A 282 8.49 15.10 7.98
N ASN A 283 8.01 14.34 7.00
CA ASN A 283 7.73 12.91 7.18
C ASN A 283 9.00 12.14 7.56
N LEU A 284 10.15 12.47 6.96
CA LEU A 284 11.43 11.85 7.28
C LEU A 284 11.86 12.15 8.73
N ALA A 285 11.71 13.41 9.16
CA ALA A 285 12.04 13.79 10.53
C ALA A 285 11.15 13.06 11.55
N GLU A 286 9.83 13.04 11.31
CA GLU A 286 8.88 12.30 12.15
C GLU A 286 9.23 10.81 12.24
N ASP A 287 9.50 10.15 11.10
CA ASP A 287 9.82 8.72 11.08
C ASP A 287 11.17 8.42 11.76
N MET A 288 12.18 9.28 11.57
CA MET A 288 13.47 9.17 12.25
C MET A 288 13.33 9.28 13.77
N ASP A 289 12.44 10.15 14.26
CA ASP A 289 12.20 10.29 15.70
C ASP A 289 11.50 9.04 16.26
N LYS A 290 10.57 8.43 15.51
CA LYS A 290 9.96 7.15 15.88
C LYS A 290 11.01 6.02 15.93
N MET A 291 11.88 5.93 14.93
CA MET A 291 12.96 4.92 14.90
C MET A 291 13.94 5.09 16.08
N LYS A 292 14.27 6.32 16.47
CA LYS A 292 15.12 6.58 17.64
C LYS A 292 14.43 6.18 18.95
N ALA A 293 13.15 6.49 19.08
CA ALA A 293 12.36 6.11 20.26
C ALA A 293 12.29 4.59 20.40
N GLU A 294 12.03 3.87 19.31
CA GLU A 294 12.03 2.40 19.28
C GLU A 294 13.41 1.82 19.59
N SER A 295 14.48 2.36 18.99
CA SER A 295 15.85 1.91 19.26
C SER A 295 16.24 2.11 20.73
N THR A 296 15.79 3.20 21.36
CA THR A 296 16.02 3.46 22.79
C THR A 296 15.25 2.45 23.64
N ALA A 297 13.96 2.24 23.36
CA ALA A 297 13.15 1.26 24.07
C ALA A 297 13.72 -0.16 23.97
N ASN A 298 14.21 -0.56 22.79
CA ASN A 298 14.84 -1.87 22.58
C ASN A 298 16.13 -2.00 23.39
N ARG A 299 16.94 -0.95 23.46
CA ARG A 299 18.16 -0.95 24.28
C ARG A 299 17.83 -1.07 25.77
N ASP A 300 16.80 -0.38 26.25
CA ASP A 300 16.38 -0.44 27.65
C ASP A 300 15.85 -1.84 28.01
N VAL A 301 15.12 -2.48 27.09
CA VAL A 301 14.71 -3.88 27.23
C VAL A 301 15.91 -4.82 27.24
N GLU A 302 16.87 -4.65 26.32
CA GLU A 302 18.09 -5.46 26.28
C GLU A 302 18.93 -5.31 27.56
N GLU A 303 19.05 -4.09 28.08
CA GLU A 303 19.73 -3.81 29.36
C GLU A 303 19.00 -4.45 30.54
N HIS A 304 17.66 -4.36 30.57
CA HIS A 304 16.86 -5.07 31.58
C HIS A 304 17.11 -6.58 31.56
N TRP A 305 17.15 -7.19 30.38
CA TRP A 305 17.45 -8.63 30.24
C TRP A 305 18.87 -8.98 30.66
N LYS A 306 19.86 -8.12 30.37
CA LYS A 306 21.25 -8.31 30.84
C LYS A 306 21.39 -8.22 32.35
N ASN A 307 20.58 -7.37 32.99
CA ASN A 307 20.60 -7.18 34.45
C ASN A 307 19.70 -8.17 35.21
N LEU A 308 18.86 -8.94 34.49
CA LEU A 308 17.93 -9.89 35.09
C LEU A 308 18.62 -11.01 35.89
N PRO A 309 19.74 -11.61 35.46
CA PRO A 309 20.46 -12.62 36.24
C PRO A 309 21.01 -12.06 37.56
N GLU A 310 21.57 -10.86 37.55
CA GLU A 310 22.08 -10.20 38.76
C GLU A 310 20.94 -9.84 39.71
N THR A 311 19.83 -9.32 39.18
CA THR A 311 18.65 -9.01 39.98
C THR A 311 18.06 -10.27 40.61
N ARG A 312 18.01 -11.39 39.88
CA ARG A 312 17.58 -12.70 40.40
C ARG A 312 18.55 -13.22 41.47
N ALA A 313 19.87 -13.13 41.25
CA ALA A 313 20.86 -13.54 42.24
C ALA A 313 20.76 -12.72 43.55
N LEU A 314 20.54 -11.40 43.45
CA LEU A 314 20.30 -10.54 44.62
C LEU A 314 19.00 -10.91 45.33
N GLN A 315 17.93 -11.19 44.59
CA GLN A 315 16.66 -11.66 45.16
C GLN A 315 16.85 -13.00 45.89
N ASP A 316 17.58 -13.94 45.30
CA ASP A 316 17.87 -15.24 45.91
C ASP A 316 18.66 -15.08 47.22
N CYS A 317 19.71 -14.25 47.22
CA CYS A 317 20.45 -13.89 48.43
C CYS A 317 19.55 -13.26 49.52
N VAL A 318 18.65 -12.35 49.15
CA VAL A 318 17.71 -11.72 50.10
C VAL A 318 16.74 -12.76 50.67
N ILE A 319 16.23 -13.67 49.83
CA ILE A 319 15.36 -14.75 50.27
C ILE A 319 16.10 -15.65 51.26
N GLU A 320 17.36 -16.01 50.99
CA GLU A 320 18.18 -16.82 51.89
C GLU A 320 18.38 -16.19 53.27
N MET A 321 18.44 -14.86 53.35
CA MET A 321 18.59 -14.12 54.61
C MET A 321 17.30 -14.05 55.45
N LEU A 322 16.12 -14.36 54.89
CA LEU A 322 14.86 -14.30 55.64
C LEU A 322 14.71 -15.45 56.66
N PRO A 323 13.90 -15.28 57.72
CA PRO A 323 13.51 -16.37 58.61
C PRO A 323 12.90 -17.55 57.84
N LYS A 324 13.05 -18.77 58.38
CA LYS A 324 12.62 -20.00 57.70
C LYS A 324 11.13 -19.97 57.35
N GLU A 325 10.27 -19.48 58.24
CA GLU A 325 8.84 -19.40 57.98
C GLU A 325 8.51 -18.44 56.81
N ALA A 326 9.26 -17.33 56.68
CA ALA A 326 9.08 -16.38 55.59
C ALA A 326 9.61 -16.93 54.25
N ARG A 327 10.75 -17.65 54.27
CA ARG A 327 11.26 -18.38 53.10
C ARG A 327 10.27 -19.41 52.58
N GLU A 328 9.75 -20.25 53.47
CA GLU A 328 8.77 -21.29 53.11
C GLU A 328 7.47 -20.68 52.58
N LYS A 329 7.05 -19.53 53.11
CA LYS A 329 5.89 -18.78 52.59
C LYS A 329 6.14 -18.24 51.17
N ILE A 330 7.30 -17.66 50.90
CA ILE A 330 7.67 -17.14 49.57
C ILE A 330 7.82 -18.29 48.56
N GLN A 331 8.51 -19.37 48.94
CA GLN A 331 8.67 -20.56 48.10
C GLN A 331 7.36 -21.32 47.89
N GLY A 332 6.44 -21.28 48.85
CA GLY A 332 5.10 -21.84 48.73
C GLY A 332 4.20 -21.05 47.77
N LEU A 333 4.34 -19.72 47.71
CA LEU A 333 3.64 -18.87 46.74
C LEU A 333 4.08 -19.14 45.30
N GLY A 334 5.35 -19.50 45.08
CA GLY A 334 5.88 -19.87 43.77
C GLY A 334 5.41 -21.24 43.24
N LYS A 335 4.74 -22.05 44.05
CA LYS A 335 4.17 -23.36 43.66
C LYS A 335 2.68 -23.33 43.37
N ALA A 336 2.03 -22.16 43.39
CA ALA A 336 0.70 -22.03 42.82
C ALA A 336 0.74 -22.48 41.34
N PRO A 337 -0.28 -23.19 40.82
CA PRO A 337 -0.18 -23.87 39.53
C PRO A 337 0.10 -22.85 38.41
N GLN A 338 1.35 -22.84 37.91
CA GLN A 338 1.76 -22.19 36.67
C GLN A 338 1.14 -22.92 35.46
N GLN A 339 -0.18 -22.97 35.38
CA GLN A 339 -0.91 -23.62 34.30
C GLN A 339 -1.38 -22.65 33.20
N GLN A 340 -1.00 -21.36 33.24
CA GLN A 340 -1.49 -20.39 32.25
C GLN A 340 -0.47 -19.42 31.62
N ASP A 341 0.79 -19.32 32.08
CA ASP A 341 1.70 -18.27 31.58
C ASP A 341 2.81 -18.75 30.60
N SER A 342 2.81 -20.02 30.20
CA SER A 342 3.80 -20.55 29.22
C SER A 342 3.60 -20.05 27.78
N GLU A 343 2.55 -19.28 27.49
CA GLU A 343 2.35 -18.68 26.17
C GLU A 343 3.11 -17.34 25.99
N GLY A 344 3.56 -16.69 27.07
CA GLY A 344 4.24 -15.39 27.01
C GLY A 344 5.74 -15.45 26.68
N GLU A 345 6.47 -16.46 27.15
CA GLU A 345 7.92 -16.59 26.92
C GLU A 345 8.28 -17.07 25.50
N SER A 346 7.35 -17.68 24.76
CA SER A 346 7.58 -18.11 23.37
C SER A 346 7.66 -16.93 22.38
N LEU A 347 6.93 -15.84 22.64
CA LEU A 347 6.78 -14.73 21.68
C LEU A 347 8.01 -13.80 21.60
N VAL A 348 8.88 -13.78 22.63
CA VAL A 348 10.07 -12.92 22.64
C VAL A 348 11.25 -13.58 21.93
N ARG A 349 11.32 -14.92 21.88
CA ARG A 349 12.36 -15.63 21.13
C ARG A 349 12.17 -15.52 19.61
N ASP A 350 10.93 -15.47 19.12
CA ASP A 350 10.67 -15.39 17.68
C ASP A 350 10.95 -13.99 17.08
N ARG A 351 11.01 -12.92 17.90
CA ARG A 351 11.36 -11.57 17.42
C ARG A 351 12.86 -11.27 17.34
N ALA A 352 13.71 -12.07 17.98
CA ALA A 352 15.16 -11.86 17.99
C ALA A 352 15.86 -12.48 16.76
N ALA A 353 15.17 -13.28 15.95
CA ALA A 353 15.74 -13.98 14.79
C ALA A 353 15.80 -13.14 13.50
N ASP A 354 15.10 -12.00 13.42
CA ASP A 354 15.01 -11.16 12.20
C ASP A 354 16.04 -10.02 12.17
N ASN A 355 17.26 -10.24 12.68
CA ASN A 355 18.36 -9.26 12.60
C ASN A 355 19.39 -9.68 11.52
N PRO A 356 19.28 -9.23 10.26
CA PRO A 356 20.23 -9.56 9.21
C PRO A 356 21.44 -8.62 9.30
N SER A 357 22.34 -8.89 10.25
CA SER A 357 23.63 -8.21 10.32
C SER A 357 24.76 -9.22 10.31
N GLN A 358 25.07 -9.74 9.11
CA GLN A 358 26.43 -10.02 8.63
C GLN A 358 26.32 -10.57 7.20
N VAL A 359 26.38 -9.66 6.21
CA VAL A 359 26.64 -10.04 4.82
C VAL A 359 28.13 -9.85 4.57
N ASP A 360 28.80 -10.98 4.36
CA ASP A 360 30.21 -11.09 4.04
C ASP A 360 30.51 -10.39 2.71
N SER A 361 31.34 -9.36 2.75
CA SER A 361 31.72 -8.57 1.58
C SER A 361 32.95 -9.17 0.90
N SER A 362 32.75 -10.25 0.13
CA SER A 362 33.74 -10.70 -0.84
C SER A 362 33.07 -11.23 -2.11
N GLY A 363 32.61 -10.31 -2.97
CA GLY A 363 32.11 -10.63 -4.31
C GLY A 363 32.93 -9.91 -5.38
N THR A 364 33.67 -10.67 -6.18
CA THR A 364 34.37 -10.21 -7.39
C THR A 364 33.38 -9.71 -8.45
N PRO A 365 33.77 -8.77 -9.33
CA PRO A 365 32.86 -8.17 -10.29
C PRO A 365 32.59 -9.12 -11.48
N VAL A 366 31.30 -9.36 -11.75
CA VAL A 366 30.84 -10.07 -12.96
C VAL A 366 30.72 -9.06 -14.11
N PRO A 367 31.32 -9.32 -15.30
CA PRO A 367 31.21 -8.42 -16.45
C PRO A 367 29.81 -8.45 -17.07
N GLY A 368 29.28 -7.26 -17.38
CA GLY A 368 27.94 -7.06 -17.91
C GLY A 368 27.69 -7.71 -19.27
N ARG A 369 26.45 -8.17 -19.48
CA ARG A 369 25.91 -8.53 -20.79
C ARG A 369 25.01 -7.40 -21.32
N PRO A 370 24.99 -7.19 -22.65
CA PRO A 370 24.23 -6.11 -23.27
C PRO A 370 22.73 -6.45 -23.33
N PHE A 371 21.92 -5.41 -23.11
CA PHE A 371 20.47 -5.41 -23.34
C PHE A 371 20.19 -5.33 -24.85
N ALA A 372 19.48 -6.31 -25.39
CA ALA A 372 18.81 -6.22 -26.68
C ALA A 372 17.58 -7.13 -26.69
N GLY A 373 16.46 -6.64 -27.20
CA GLY A 373 15.32 -7.48 -27.61
C GLY A 373 13.95 -6.94 -27.24
N SER A 374 13.39 -6.11 -28.12
CA SER A 374 11.95 -5.90 -28.28
C SER A 374 11.24 -7.23 -28.54
N TYR A 375 10.18 -7.54 -27.81
CA TYR A 375 9.32 -8.68 -28.10
C TYR A 375 7.97 -8.22 -28.64
N GLU A 376 7.75 -8.53 -29.93
CA GLU A 376 6.43 -8.66 -30.52
C GLU A 376 5.79 -9.96 -30.02
N SER A 377 4.49 -9.90 -29.81
CA SER A 377 3.59 -10.98 -29.44
C SER A 377 3.37 -11.96 -30.59
N GLN A 378 3.44 -13.28 -30.35
CA GLN A 378 2.31 -14.23 -30.47
C GLN A 378 2.73 -15.71 -30.53
N ASP A 379 1.80 -16.51 -30.00
CA ASP A 379 1.49 -17.94 -30.22
C ASP A 379 2.24 -19.04 -29.43
N ASP A 380 1.42 -19.69 -28.59
CA ASP A 380 1.25 -21.14 -28.32
C ASP A 380 2.47 -22.07 -28.37
N ASP A 381 2.79 -22.71 -27.23
CA ASP A 381 2.94 -24.16 -27.13
C ASP A 381 3.08 -24.64 -25.67
N ASP A 382 2.66 -25.89 -25.49
CA ASP A 382 2.29 -26.62 -24.29
C ASP A 382 3.42 -27.01 -23.30
N ASP A 383 2.97 -27.24 -22.06
CA ASP A 383 3.34 -28.32 -21.12
C ASP A 383 4.81 -28.47 -20.66
N ASP A 384 5.06 -28.09 -19.40
CA ASP A 384 5.82 -28.93 -18.46
C ASP A 384 5.53 -28.48 -17.02
N SER A 385 4.80 -29.33 -16.30
CA SER A 385 4.55 -29.21 -14.86
C SER A 385 5.84 -29.39 -14.06
N VAL A 386 6.35 -28.32 -13.46
CA VAL A 386 7.34 -28.39 -12.39
C VAL A 386 6.61 -28.22 -11.06
N GLU A 387 6.38 -29.35 -10.39
CA GLU A 387 6.10 -29.39 -8.95
C GLU A 387 7.37 -29.05 -8.15
N ASP A 388 7.16 -28.53 -6.95
CA ASP A 388 8.12 -28.09 -5.94
C ASP A 388 8.85 -26.76 -6.17
N SER A 389 8.24 -25.70 -5.62
CA SER A 389 9.03 -24.67 -4.95
C SER A 389 8.42 -24.37 -3.58
N ASP A 390 9.14 -24.79 -2.52
CA ASP A 390 9.07 -24.14 -1.23
C ASP A 390 9.37 -22.65 -1.48
N ALA A 391 8.32 -21.84 -1.52
CA ALA A 391 8.43 -20.41 -1.61
C ALA A 391 9.23 -19.94 -0.39
N ILE A 392 10.49 -19.56 -0.60
CA ILE A 392 11.26 -18.78 0.37
C ILE A 392 10.50 -17.46 0.53
N VAL A 393 9.61 -17.44 1.52
CA VAL A 393 8.98 -16.23 2.00
C VAL A 393 10.10 -15.45 2.68
N TYR A 394 10.66 -14.46 1.99
CA TYR A 394 11.42 -13.41 2.65
C TYR A 394 10.44 -12.62 3.52
N ARG A 395 10.13 -13.16 4.71
CA ARG A 395 9.44 -12.44 5.78
C ARG A 395 10.44 -11.39 6.28
N TYR A 396 10.06 -10.12 6.16
CA TYR A 396 10.77 -8.96 6.71
C TYR A 396 10.11 -8.45 7.98
#